data_AF-A0A0D0DJC4-F1
#
_entry.id   AF-A0A0D0DJC4-F1
#
_cell.length_a   1.000
_cell.length_b   1.000
_cell.length_c   1.000
_cell.angle_alpha   90.00
_cell.angle_beta   90.00
_cell.angle_gamma   90.00
#
_symmetry.space_group_name_H-M   'P 1'
#
loop_
_entity.id
_entity.type
_entity.pdbx_description
1 polymer ?
#
loop_
_entity_poly.entity_id
_entity_poly.type
_entity_poly.pdbx_seq_one_letter_code
_entity_poly.pdbx_strand_id
1 'polypeptide(L)'
;MNDFDDKVEVGDVIIPCPSQYAVLKLKNFEFIELWYFSPKGCRDAAKTSTSTMEDTFGISKVDDILTMRPIATLKQSHNVVNDCDLPISDFFHAKNSFLVHVEHVGWQKKHINALAEFFWHLENHPIRNCRHGDTVMLLYTHCVC
;
A
#
# COMPACT_ATOMS: atom_id res chain seq x y z
N MET A 1 9.54 -5.65 -28.66
CA MET A 1 9.95 -4.23 -28.77
C MET A 1 8.79 -3.45 -28.19
N ASN A 2 8.96 -2.84 -27.01
CA ASN A 2 7.90 -2.01 -26.42
C ASN A 2 7.82 -0.74 -27.27
N ASP A 3 6.78 -0.65 -28.08
CA ASP A 3 6.52 0.51 -28.94
C ASP A 3 5.99 1.67 -28.08
N PHE A 4 6.32 2.90 -28.47
CA PHE A 4 5.85 4.09 -27.77
C PHE A 4 4.39 4.35 -28.17
N ASP A 5 3.48 4.38 -27.19
CA ASP A 5 2.09 4.75 -27.42
C ASP A 5 1.97 6.28 -27.40
N ASP A 6 1.95 6.88 -28.59
CA ASP A 6 1.81 8.33 -28.79
C ASP A 6 0.45 8.89 -28.38
N LYS A 7 -0.51 8.02 -28.01
CA LYS A 7 -1.84 8.39 -27.55
C LYS A 7 -1.97 8.41 -26.02
N VAL A 8 -0.97 7.92 -25.29
CA VAL A 8 -0.97 7.94 -23.82
C VAL A 8 -0.34 9.24 -23.36
N GLU A 9 -1.18 10.18 -22.92
CA GLU A 9 -0.71 11.40 -22.26
C GLU A 9 -0.04 11.03 -20.92
N VAL A 10 1.12 11.61 -20.67
CA VAL A 10 1.76 11.52 -19.34
C VAL A 10 0.87 12.26 -18.36
N GLY A 11 0.31 11.55 -17.38
CA GLY A 11 -0.53 12.18 -16.37
C GLY A 11 0.23 13.26 -15.60
N ASP A 12 -0.43 14.37 -15.31
CA ASP A 12 0.14 15.52 -14.59
C ASP A 12 0.51 15.21 -13.12
N VAL A 13 0.19 14.01 -12.62
CA VAL A 13 0.33 13.62 -11.22
C VAL A 13 1.30 12.46 -11.08
N ILE A 14 2.39 12.69 -10.35
CA ILE A 14 3.33 11.63 -9.95
C ILE A 14 2.71 10.84 -8.80
N ILE A 15 2.34 9.60 -9.05
CA ILE A 15 1.85 8.68 -8.01
C ILE A 15 3.07 8.12 -7.25
N PRO A 16 3.17 8.34 -5.92
CA PRO A 16 4.29 7.80 -5.14
C PRO A 16 4.33 6.28 -5.19
N CYS A 17 5.47 5.71 -5.59
CA CYS A 17 5.62 4.26 -5.75
C CYS A 17 5.88 3.57 -4.40
N PRO A 18 5.02 2.65 -3.94
CA PRO A 18 5.26 1.84 -2.75
C PRO A 18 6.33 0.77 -3.03
N SER A 19 6.76 0.07 -1.99
CA SER A 19 7.76 -0.99 -2.12
C SER A 19 7.25 -2.18 -2.96
N GLN A 20 8.17 -2.90 -3.62
CA GLN A 20 7.81 -4.14 -4.34
C GLN A 20 7.17 -5.18 -3.42
N TYR A 21 7.58 -5.23 -2.14
CA TYR A 21 6.94 -6.01 -1.10
C TYR A 21 5.44 -5.71 -0.97
N ALA A 22 5.07 -4.42 -0.86
CA ALA A 22 3.67 -4.01 -0.73
C ALA A 22 2.87 -4.30 -2.00
N VAL A 23 3.45 -4.06 -3.19
CA VAL A 23 2.81 -4.39 -4.47
C VAL A 23 2.55 -5.90 -4.60
N LEU A 24 3.50 -6.74 -4.17
CA LEU A 24 3.33 -8.19 -4.20
C LEU A 24 2.21 -8.65 -3.25
N LYS A 25 2.15 -8.08 -2.04
CA LYS A 25 1.07 -8.33 -1.09
C LYS A 25 -0.30 -8.00 -1.69
N LEU A 26 -0.44 -6.85 -2.36
CA LEU A 26 -1.68 -6.49 -3.07
C LEU A 26 -2.05 -7.49 -4.15
N LYS A 27 -1.08 -7.95 -4.96
CA LYS A 27 -1.33 -8.95 -6.01
C LYS A 27 -1.83 -10.29 -5.45
N ASN A 28 -1.40 -10.63 -4.23
CA ASN A 28 -1.80 -11.85 -3.54
C ASN A 28 -3.06 -11.71 -2.69
N PHE A 29 -3.71 -10.54 -2.69
CA PHE A 29 -4.83 -10.24 -1.79
C PHE A 29 -4.48 -10.43 -0.29
N GLU A 30 -3.21 -10.21 0.06
CA GLU A 30 -2.73 -10.29 1.43
C GLU A 30 -2.88 -8.93 2.13
N PHE A 31 -3.12 -8.97 3.44
CA PHE A 31 -3.11 -7.78 4.28
C PHE A 31 -1.73 -7.08 4.23
N ILE A 32 -1.76 -5.75 4.20
CA ILE A 32 -0.59 -4.89 4.18
C ILE A 32 -0.92 -3.56 4.87
N GLU A 33 -0.02 -3.06 5.70
CA GLU A 33 -0.21 -1.79 6.39
C GLU A 33 -0.29 -0.61 5.41
N LEU A 34 -1.20 0.32 5.64
CA LEU A 34 -1.37 1.52 4.82
C LEU A 34 -0.11 2.38 4.83
N TRP A 35 0.74 2.28 5.85
CA TRP A 35 2.02 3.00 5.93
C TRP A 35 2.84 2.90 4.64
N TYR A 36 2.84 1.74 3.95
CA TYR A 36 3.57 1.55 2.69
C TYR A 36 3.14 2.50 1.57
N PHE A 37 1.89 2.95 1.61
CA PHE A 37 1.30 3.86 0.62
C PHE A 37 1.34 5.32 1.07
N SER A 38 1.81 5.58 2.29
CA SER A 38 2.05 6.94 2.78
C SER A 38 3.28 7.57 2.10
N PRO A 39 3.39 8.91 2.08
CA PRO A 39 4.60 9.58 1.59
C PRO A 39 5.88 9.12 2.29
N LYS A 40 5.81 8.73 3.57
CA LYS A 40 6.95 8.20 4.32
C LYS A 40 7.35 6.81 3.82
N GLY A 41 6.38 5.92 3.63
CA GLY A 41 6.59 4.57 3.11
C GLY A 41 7.17 4.58 1.69
N CYS A 42 6.63 5.40 0.79
CA CYS A 42 7.16 5.50 -0.58
C CYS A 42 8.59 6.07 -0.62
N ARG A 43 8.92 7.04 0.27
CA ARG A 43 10.31 7.52 0.39
C ARG A 43 11.26 6.46 0.94
N ASP A 44 10.80 5.63 1.88
CA ASP A 44 11.58 4.51 2.41
C ASP A 44 11.85 3.46 1.32
N ALA A 45 10.84 3.16 0.50
CA ALA A 45 10.97 2.29 -0.66
C ALA A 45 12.00 2.81 -1.67
N ALA A 46 11.95 4.11 -2.01
CA ALA A 46 12.89 4.75 -2.93
C ALA A 46 14.34 4.76 -2.41
N LYS A 47 14.54 4.87 -1.09
CA LYS A 47 15.87 4.75 -0.49
C LYS A 47 16.41 3.33 -0.61
N THR A 48 15.55 2.33 -0.40
CA THR A 48 15.94 0.92 -0.45
C THR A 48 16.25 0.46 -1.88
N SER A 49 15.58 1.01 -2.89
CA SER A 49 15.85 0.69 -4.30
C SER A 49 17.18 1.27 -4.80
N THR A 50 17.57 2.46 -4.32
CA THR A 50 18.84 3.10 -4.71
C THR A 50 20.08 2.52 -4.02
N SER A 51 19.92 1.81 -2.90
CA SER A 51 21.02 1.33 -2.05
C SER A 51 21.28 -0.18 -2.13
N THR A 52 21.52 -0.77 -3.31
CA THR A 52 22.23 -2.07 -3.43
C THR A 52 21.38 -3.38 -3.32
N MET A 53 20.12 -3.47 -3.78
CA MET A 53 19.36 -4.75 -3.65
C MET A 53 18.56 -5.26 -4.86
N GLU A 54 18.55 -4.59 -6.02
CA GLU A 54 17.73 -5.06 -7.15
C GLU A 54 18.23 -6.38 -7.76
N ASP A 55 19.54 -6.62 -7.76
CA ASP A 55 20.17 -7.85 -8.28
C ASP A 55 20.36 -8.96 -7.22
N THR A 56 19.91 -8.75 -5.99
CA THR A 56 20.03 -9.77 -4.94
C THR A 56 18.78 -10.62 -4.86
N PHE A 57 18.92 -11.93 -5.06
CA PHE A 57 17.82 -12.89 -5.02
C PHE A 57 17.83 -13.70 -3.73
N GLY A 58 16.65 -13.87 -3.14
CA GLY A 58 16.41 -14.80 -2.05
C GLY A 58 15.69 -16.05 -2.55
N ILE A 59 15.94 -17.18 -1.89
CA ILE A 59 15.20 -18.42 -2.12
C ILE A 59 14.02 -18.45 -1.13
N SER A 60 12.83 -18.76 -1.62
CA SER A 60 11.63 -18.93 -0.80
C SER A 60 10.83 -20.14 -1.22
N LYS A 61 9.98 -20.67 -0.34
CA LYS A 61 9.13 -21.81 -0.62
C LYS A 61 7.70 -21.33 -0.92
N VAL A 62 7.14 -21.73 -2.05
CA VAL A 62 5.75 -21.47 -2.47
C VAL A 62 5.17 -22.81 -2.92
N ASP A 63 4.11 -23.31 -2.26
CA ASP A 63 3.43 -24.57 -2.59
C ASP A 63 4.38 -25.76 -2.78
N ASP A 64 5.30 -25.95 -1.82
CA ASP A 64 6.37 -26.96 -1.85
C ASP A 64 7.45 -26.82 -2.94
N ILE A 65 7.41 -25.74 -3.72
CA ILE A 65 8.42 -25.41 -4.73
C ILE A 65 9.35 -24.31 -4.20
N LEU A 66 10.66 -24.50 -4.37
CA LEU A 66 11.66 -23.46 -4.11
C LEU A 66 11.69 -22.48 -5.30
N THR A 67 11.42 -21.21 -5.03
CA THR A 67 11.42 -20.12 -5.99
C THR A 67 12.48 -19.09 -5.63
N MET A 68 13.19 -18.59 -6.64
CA MET A 68 14.09 -17.44 -6.49
C MET A 68 13.31 -16.16 -6.80
N ARG A 69 13.37 -15.19 -5.90
CA ARG A 69 12.75 -13.86 -6.10
C ARG A 69 13.65 -12.74 -5.59
N PRO A 70 13.55 -11.52 -6.17
CA PRO A 70 14.31 -10.38 -5.67
C PRO A 70 14.06 -10.15 -4.18
N ILE A 71 15.11 -9.89 -3.39
CA ILE A 71 14.97 -9.67 -1.94
C ILE A 71 14.04 -8.49 -1.63
N ALA A 72 13.96 -7.50 -2.52
CA ALA A 72 13.02 -6.38 -2.39
C ALA A 72 11.54 -6.80 -2.29
N THR A 73 11.18 -7.97 -2.81
CA THR A 73 9.83 -8.55 -2.70
C THR A 73 9.58 -9.34 -1.42
N LEU A 74 10.66 -9.68 -0.70
CA LEU A 74 10.66 -10.46 0.54
C LEU A 74 10.80 -9.59 1.79
N LYS A 75 11.52 -8.47 1.66
CA LYS A 75 11.96 -7.67 2.79
C LYS A 75 10.90 -6.66 3.19
N GLN A 76 10.34 -6.87 4.38
CA GLN A 76 9.53 -5.88 5.08
C GLN A 76 10.42 -4.70 5.52
N SER A 77 9.88 -3.47 5.49
CA SER A 77 10.60 -2.32 6.04
C SER A 77 10.66 -2.40 7.56
N HIS A 78 11.79 -2.01 8.15
CA HIS A 78 11.93 -1.85 9.60
C HIS A 78 11.21 -0.60 10.12
N ASN A 79 10.84 0.31 9.22
CA ASN A 79 10.14 1.56 9.52
C ASN A 79 8.63 1.44 9.41
N VAL A 80 8.11 0.23 9.11
CA VAL A 80 6.66 0.00 9.01
C VAL A 80 5.98 0.37 10.32
N VAL A 81 4.86 1.07 10.21
CA VAL A 81 4.03 1.48 11.34
C VAL A 81 2.66 0.83 11.15
N ASN A 82 2.09 0.32 12.25
CA ASN A 82 0.74 -0.21 12.25
C ASN A 82 -0.27 0.90 11.90
N ASP A 83 -1.37 0.54 11.22
CA ASP A 83 -2.42 1.47 10.85
C ASP A 83 -2.98 2.26 12.05
N CYS A 84 -3.05 1.67 13.25
CA CYS A 84 -3.53 2.36 14.44
C CYS A 84 -2.55 3.40 15.02
N ASP A 85 -1.27 3.27 14.71
CA ASP A 85 -0.19 4.16 15.15
C ASP A 85 0.14 5.24 14.11
N LEU A 86 -0.51 5.19 12.93
CA LEU A 86 -0.36 6.22 11.90
C LEU A 86 -1.00 7.54 12.35
N PRO A 87 -0.34 8.69 12.13
CA PRO A 87 -1.02 9.97 12.21
C PRO A 87 -2.24 9.98 11.28
N ILE A 88 -3.38 10.48 11.76
CA ILE A 88 -4.64 10.45 11.03
C ILE A 88 -4.56 11.06 9.61
N SER A 89 -3.77 12.13 9.46
CA SER A 89 -3.50 12.75 8.15
C SER A 89 -2.72 11.82 7.21
N ASP A 90 -1.73 11.10 7.75
CA ASP A 90 -0.96 10.12 6.97
C ASP A 90 -1.85 8.92 6.60
N PHE A 91 -2.75 8.48 7.48
CA PHE A 91 -3.72 7.42 7.21
C PHE A 91 -4.60 7.75 5.99
N PHE A 92 -5.21 8.94 5.95
CA PHE A 92 -6.09 9.31 4.81
C PHE A 92 -5.33 9.51 3.50
N HIS A 93 -4.11 10.08 3.54
CA HIS A 93 -3.26 10.15 2.36
C HIS A 93 -2.86 8.75 1.85
N ALA A 94 -2.43 7.89 2.77
CA ALA A 94 -2.05 6.52 2.47
C ALA A 94 -3.21 5.73 1.88
N LYS A 95 -4.41 5.87 2.44
CA LYS A 95 -5.64 5.25 1.94
C LYS A 95 -5.93 5.62 0.48
N ASN A 96 -5.86 6.90 0.13
CA ASN A 96 -6.09 7.33 -1.25
C ASN A 96 -5.06 6.71 -2.21
N SER A 97 -3.79 6.71 -1.81
CA SER A 97 -2.72 6.06 -2.57
C SER A 97 -2.94 4.54 -2.68
N PHE A 98 -3.35 3.88 -1.60
CA PHE A 98 -3.67 2.46 -1.57
C PHE A 98 -4.77 2.10 -2.59
N LEU A 99 -5.89 2.83 -2.62
CA LEU A 99 -6.98 2.57 -3.56
C LEU A 99 -6.54 2.68 -5.03
N VAL A 100 -5.69 3.67 -5.35
CA VAL A 100 -5.09 3.81 -6.69
C VAL A 100 -4.22 2.60 -7.04
N HIS A 101 -3.40 2.12 -6.10
CA HIS A 101 -2.54 0.96 -6.34
C HIS A 101 -3.33 -0.34 -6.46
N VAL A 102 -4.40 -0.50 -5.68
CA VAL A 102 -5.34 -1.62 -5.77
C VAL A 102 -5.99 -1.69 -7.16
N GLU A 103 -6.37 -0.53 -7.72
CA GLU A 103 -6.87 -0.44 -9.10
C GLU A 103 -5.78 -0.81 -10.11
N HIS A 104 -4.56 -0.28 -9.96
CA HIS A 104 -3.44 -0.57 -10.85
C HIS A 104 -3.02 -2.05 -10.87
N VAL A 105 -3.14 -2.77 -9.75
CA VAL A 105 -2.87 -4.22 -9.73
C VAL A 105 -4.03 -5.06 -10.27
N GLY A 106 -5.12 -4.42 -10.71
CA GLY A 106 -6.22 -5.07 -11.44
C GLY A 106 -7.27 -5.73 -10.56
N TRP A 107 -7.47 -5.26 -9.32
CA TRP A 107 -8.57 -5.76 -8.50
C TRP A 107 -9.93 -5.49 -9.16
N GLN A 108 -10.90 -6.38 -8.94
CA GLN A 108 -12.23 -6.20 -9.52
C GLN A 108 -12.90 -4.96 -8.91
N LYS A 109 -13.61 -4.19 -9.75
CA LYS A 109 -14.30 -2.95 -9.34
C LYS A 109 -15.21 -3.12 -8.11
N LYS A 110 -15.84 -4.29 -7.94
CA LYS A 110 -16.66 -4.59 -6.75
C LYS A 110 -15.85 -4.56 -5.44
N HIS A 111 -14.60 -5.02 -5.45
CA HIS A 111 -13.72 -5.00 -4.28
C HIS A 111 -13.22 -3.59 -4.01
N ILE A 112 -12.87 -2.85 -5.06
CA ILE A 112 -12.45 -1.44 -4.96
C ILE A 112 -13.59 -0.59 -4.38
N ASN A 113 -14.81 -0.75 -4.90
CA ASN A 113 -15.99 -0.03 -4.42
C ASN A 113 -16.27 -0.35 -2.95
N ALA A 114 -16.22 -1.61 -2.55
CA ALA A 114 -16.44 -2.00 -1.15
C ALA A 114 -15.39 -1.37 -0.21
N LEU A 115 -14.12 -1.33 -0.61
CA LEU A 115 -13.07 -0.65 0.15
C LEU A 115 -13.30 0.87 0.21
N ALA A 116 -13.65 1.49 -0.91
CA ALA A 116 -13.93 2.92 -0.97
C ALA A 116 -15.13 3.30 -0.07
N GLU A 117 -16.20 2.51 -0.09
CA GLU A 117 -17.37 2.68 0.79
C GLU A 117 -17.00 2.50 2.26
N PHE A 118 -16.22 1.48 2.60
CA PHE A 118 -15.73 1.26 3.96
C PHE A 118 -14.97 2.49 4.48
N PHE A 119 -14.00 2.99 3.71
CA PHE A 119 -13.23 4.16 4.13
C PHE A 119 -14.07 5.44 4.16
N TRP A 120 -15.02 5.59 3.24
CA TRP A 120 -15.95 6.71 3.26
C TRP A 120 -16.78 6.74 4.55
N HIS A 121 -17.31 5.59 4.96
CA HIS A 121 -18.04 5.47 6.23
C HIS A 121 -17.15 5.77 7.42
N LEU A 122 -15.91 5.33 7.40
CA LEU A 122 -14.94 5.61 8.45
C LEU A 122 -14.64 7.12 8.57
N GLU A 123 -14.37 7.77 7.44
CA GLU A 123 -14.07 9.21 7.34
C GLU A 123 -15.23 10.11 7.78
N ASN A 124 -16.46 9.65 7.57
CA ASN A 124 -17.68 10.41 7.85
C ASN A 124 -18.40 9.91 9.11
N HIS A 125 -17.79 9.01 9.88
CA HIS A 125 -18.43 8.46 11.06
C HIS A 125 -18.62 9.55 12.14
N PRO A 126 -19.80 9.68 12.77
CA PRO A 126 -20.07 10.71 13.79
C PRO A 126 -19.07 10.72 14.96
N ILE A 127 -18.45 9.56 15.25
CA ILE A 127 -17.45 9.42 16.31
C ILE A 127 -16.24 10.34 16.12
N ARG A 128 -15.94 10.76 14.88
CA ARG A 128 -14.83 11.69 14.59
C ARG A 128 -15.04 13.06 15.21
N ASN A 129 -16.29 13.45 15.45
CA ASN A 129 -16.63 14.71 16.13
C ASN A 129 -16.50 14.61 17.66
N CYS A 130 -16.27 13.41 18.20
CA CYS A 130 -16.05 13.22 19.63
C CYS A 130 -14.61 13.53 20.01
N ARG A 131 -14.39 13.86 21.28
CA ARG A 131 -13.04 13.94 21.86
C ARG A 131 -12.34 12.58 21.69
N HIS A 132 -11.15 12.59 21.07
CA HIS A 132 -10.39 11.38 20.69
C HIS A 132 -11.01 10.54 19.57
N GLY A 133 -11.95 11.09 18.80
CA GLY A 133 -12.66 10.39 17.72
C GLY A 133 -11.74 9.72 16.70
N ASP A 134 -10.69 10.41 16.25
CA ASP A 134 -9.71 9.86 15.31
C ASP A 134 -8.95 8.66 15.91
N THR A 135 -8.60 8.69 17.20
CA THR A 135 -7.93 7.55 17.88
C THR A 135 -8.85 6.34 17.94
N VAL A 136 -10.12 6.54 18.30
CA VAL A 136 -11.10 5.44 18.37
C VAL A 136 -11.33 4.84 16.98
N MET A 137 -11.39 5.69 15.96
CA MET A 137 -11.53 5.28 14.57
C MET A 137 -10.34 4.41 14.11
N LEU A 138 -9.11 4.83 14.39
CA LEU A 138 -7.89 4.08 14.06
C LEU A 138 -7.78 2.74 14.81
N LEU A 139 -8.22 2.69 16.07
CA LEU A 139 -8.31 1.44 16.82
C LEU A 139 -9.35 0.49 16.23
N TYR A 140 -10.50 1.02 15.80
CA TYR A 140 -11.54 0.22 15.16
C TYR A 140 -11.03 -0.41 13.86
N THR A 141 -10.33 0.34 13.00
CA THR A 141 -9.77 -0.21 11.76
C THR A 141 -8.77 -1.33 12.00
N HIS A 142 -7.97 -1.24 13.06
CA HIS A 142 -7.03 -2.30 13.43
C HIS A 142 -7.70 -3.59 13.93
N CYS A 143 -8.93 -3.51 14.46
CA CYS A 143 -9.67 -4.70 14.89
C CYS A 143 -10.47 -5.36 13.76
N VAL A 144 -10.71 -4.65 12.67
CA VAL A 144 -11.59 -5.10 11.57
C VAL A 144 -10.80 -5.51 10.31
N CYS A 145 -9.63 -4.90 10.09
CA CYS A 145 -8.70 -5.22 9.00
C CYS A 145 -7.55 -6.08 9.53
#